data_AF-A0A6A3B422-F1
#
_entry.id   AF-A0A6A3B422-F1
#
_cell.length_a   1.000
_cell.length_b   1.000
_cell.length_c   1.000
_cell.angle_alpha   90.00
_cell.angle_beta   90.00
_cell.angle_gamma   90.00
#
_symmetry.space_group_name_H-M   'P 1'
#
loop_
_entity.id
_entity.type
_entity.pdbx_description
1 polymer ?
#
loop_
_entity_poly.entity_id
_entity_poly.type
_entity_poly.pdbx_seq_one_letter_code
_entity_poly.pdbx_strand_id
1 'polypeptide(L)'
;MSMVRKNFEEGLGASIKKLTGGKDQVANKLMGEASDNTKLTPGSLIEISRLPGYVLETKVMGEVISKVESELLCRAYINLYLGDPLKDAKDKFGKSLASLF
;
A
#
# COMPACT_ATOMS: atom_id res chain seq x y z
N MET A 1 15.02 5.47 7.20
CA MET A 1 14.39 4.75 6.06
C MET A 1 14.90 3.32 5.90
N SER A 2 14.11 2.34 6.32
CA SER A 2 14.34 0.93 6.00
C SER A 2 14.09 0.66 4.51
N MET A 3 14.80 -0.32 3.91
CA MET A 3 14.70 -0.67 2.49
C MET A 3 13.27 -1.02 2.05
N VAL A 4 12.48 -1.61 2.95
CA VAL A 4 11.07 -1.96 2.73
C VAL A 4 10.21 -0.72 2.55
N ARG A 5 10.43 0.33 3.37
CA ARG A 5 9.70 1.60 3.22
C ARG A 5 10.01 2.24 1.89
N LYS A 6 11.30 2.37 1.55
CA LYS A 6 11.69 2.99 0.28
C LYS A 6 11.06 2.29 -0.93
N ASN A 7 11.09 0.95 -0.97
CA ASN A 7 10.47 0.19 -2.06
C ASN A 7 8.94 0.37 -2.09
N PHE A 8 8.29 0.43 -0.92
CA PHE A 8 6.87 0.67 -0.81
C PHE A 8 6.48 2.08 -1.28
N GLU A 9 7.28 3.08 -0.90
CA GLU A 9 7.12 4.48 -1.28
C GLU A 9 7.27 4.67 -2.80
N GLU A 10 8.31 4.09 -3.39
CA GLU A 10 8.54 4.12 -4.84
C GLU A 10 7.41 3.40 -5.59
N GLY A 11 6.97 2.24 -5.10
CA GLY A 11 5.86 1.47 -5.67
C GLY A 11 4.55 2.25 -5.66
N LEU A 12 4.17 2.82 -4.51
CA LEU A 12 2.98 3.65 -4.38
C LEU A 12 3.07 4.90 -5.27
N GLY A 13 4.23 5.58 -5.29
CA GLY A 13 4.43 6.74 -6.15
C GLY A 13 4.23 6.41 -7.64
N ALA A 14 4.71 5.25 -8.09
CA ALA A 14 4.49 4.77 -9.45
C ALA A 14 3.00 4.46 -9.72
N SER A 15 2.32 3.77 -8.81
CA SER A 15 0.89 3.48 -8.93
C SER A 15 0.03 4.75 -8.93
N ILE A 16 0.35 5.74 -8.10
CA ILE A 16 -0.34 7.04 -8.10
C ILE A 16 -0.14 7.74 -9.42
N LYS A 17 1.09 7.85 -9.93
CA LYS A 17 1.38 8.45 -11.23
C LYS A 17 0.59 7.79 -12.35
N LYS A 18 0.45 6.46 -12.33
CA LYS A 18 -0.39 5.74 -13.29
C LYS A 18 -1.88 6.09 -13.14
N LEU A 19 -2.39 6.15 -11.92
CA LEU A 19 -3.81 6.43 -11.65
C LEU A 19 -4.20 7.88 -11.96
N THR A 20 -3.29 8.84 -11.78
CA THR A 20 -3.55 10.27 -11.99
C THR A 20 -3.06 10.79 -13.34
N GLY A 21 -2.47 9.93 -14.17
CA GLY A 21 -1.88 10.33 -15.46
C GLY A 21 -0.71 11.31 -15.29
N GLY A 22 0.00 11.24 -14.15
CA GLY A 22 1.17 12.08 -13.85
C GLY A 22 0.85 13.52 -13.45
N LYS A 23 -0.41 13.88 -13.21
CA LYS A 23 -0.83 15.28 -12.95
C LYS A 23 -0.85 15.72 -11.48
N ASP A 24 -0.45 14.87 -10.54
CA ASP A 24 -0.82 15.09 -9.13
C ASP A 24 0.31 15.59 -8.22
N GLN A 25 0.06 16.72 -7.55
CA GLN A 25 0.87 17.30 -6.48
C GLN A 25 0.67 16.60 -5.12
N VAL A 26 -0.27 15.65 -5.01
CA VAL A 26 -0.64 14.95 -3.75
C VAL A 26 0.36 13.88 -3.33
N ALA A 27 1.29 13.45 -4.20
CA ALA A 27 2.33 12.47 -3.85
C ALA A 27 3.19 12.91 -2.64
N ASN A 28 3.34 14.23 -2.42
CA ASN A 28 4.15 14.78 -1.33
C ASN A 28 3.50 14.69 0.07
N LYS A 29 2.18 14.50 0.20
CA LYS A 29 1.51 14.43 1.52
C LYS A 29 1.57 13.06 2.18
N LEU A 30 1.98 12.03 1.44
CA LEU A 30 1.74 10.63 1.83
C LEU A 30 2.73 10.07 2.86
N MET A 31 3.87 10.73 3.08
CA MET A 31 5.04 10.09 3.69
C MET A 31 5.64 10.86 4.88
N GLY A 32 4.89 11.78 5.49
CA GLY A 32 5.33 12.47 6.70
C GLY A 32 5.09 11.68 8.01
N GLU A 33 4.18 10.70 7.99
CA GLU A 33 3.57 10.18 9.24
C GLU A 33 4.07 8.80 9.69
N ALA A 34 4.84 8.06 8.86
CA ALA A 34 5.35 6.76 9.25
C ALA A 34 6.61 6.90 10.12
N SER A 35 6.47 6.83 11.45
CA SER A 35 7.58 7.02 12.40
C SER A 35 8.74 6.03 12.14
N ASP A 36 9.98 6.51 11.99
CA ASP A 36 11.18 5.75 11.53
C ASP A 36 11.78 4.76 12.56
N ASN A 37 11.05 4.44 13.64
CA ASN A 37 11.61 3.71 14.79
C ASN A 37 11.44 2.18 14.76
N THR A 38 10.68 1.60 13.83
CA THR A 38 10.41 0.15 13.85
C THR A 38 11.44 -0.63 13.03
N LYS A 39 12.32 -1.39 13.71
CA LYS A 39 13.25 -2.34 13.07
C LYS A 39 12.48 -3.54 12.52
N LEU A 40 12.61 -3.82 11.23
CA LEU A 40 12.04 -5.00 10.58
C LEU A 40 13.08 -6.13 10.59
N THR A 41 12.86 -7.15 11.41
CA THR A 41 13.67 -8.38 11.43
C THR A 41 12.98 -9.47 10.58
N PRO A 42 13.72 -10.49 10.10
CA PRO A 42 13.09 -11.64 9.43
C PRO A 42 11.98 -12.25 10.29
N GLY A 43 10.83 -12.53 9.69
CA GLY A 43 9.62 -12.96 10.40
C GLY A 43 8.72 -11.82 10.90
N SER A 44 9.13 -10.56 10.74
CA SER A 44 8.26 -9.42 11.03
C SER A 44 7.05 -9.40 10.09
N LEU A 45 5.85 -9.24 10.66
CA LEU A 45 4.61 -9.11 9.90
C LEU A 45 4.29 -7.62 9.68
N ILE A 46 4.10 -7.24 8.42
CA ILE A 46 3.54 -5.95 8.03
C ILE A 46 2.13 -6.20 7.51
N GLU A 47 1.14 -5.65 8.20
CA GLU A 47 -0.26 -5.68 7.78
C GLU A 47 -0.64 -4.29 7.27
N ILE A 48 -1.18 -4.23 6.05
CA ILE A 48 -1.72 -2.99 5.49
C ILE A 48 -3.18 -3.23 5.16
N SER A 49 -4.03 -2.43 5.80
CA SER A 49 -5.48 -2.61 5.79
C SER A 49 -6.16 -1.38 5.23
N ARG A 50 -7.07 -1.58 4.27
CA ARG A 50 -8.03 -0.55 3.85
C ARG A 50 -9.25 -0.62 4.76
N LEU A 51 -9.39 0.36 5.64
CA LEU A 51 -10.55 0.52 6.51
C LEU A 51 -11.68 1.31 5.81
N PRO A 52 -12.92 1.26 6.31
CA PRO A 52 -13.99 2.14 5.87
C PRO A 52 -13.58 3.63 5.92
N GLY A 53 -14.13 4.46 5.04
CA GLY A 53 -13.75 5.88 4.95
C GLY A 53 -12.44 6.14 4.20
N TYR A 54 -11.93 5.15 3.45
CA TYR A 54 -10.67 5.27 2.70
C TYR A 54 -9.43 5.56 3.57
N VAL A 55 -9.40 4.95 4.75
CA VAL A 55 -8.24 4.99 5.63
C VAL A 55 -7.34 3.80 5.33
N LEU A 56 -6.08 4.08 4.99
CA LEU A 56 -5.03 3.09 4.87
C LEU A 56 -4.29 3.00 6.20
N GLU A 57 -4.48 1.89 6.92
CA GLU A 57 -3.80 1.60 8.19
C GLU A 57 -2.62 0.67 7.92
N THR A 58 -1.46 0.98 8.51
CA THR A 58 -0.29 0.09 8.51
C THR A 58 0.03 -0.33 9.93
N LYS A 59 0.09 -1.65 10.14
CA LYS A 59 0.57 -2.28 11.37
C LYS A 59 1.87 -3.01 11.13
N VAL A 60 2.78 -2.93 12.09
CA VAL A 60 3.99 -3.75 12.14
C VAL A 60 3.97 -4.51 13.47
N MET A 61 4.07 -5.84 13.40
CA MET A 61 4.01 -6.69 14.60
C MET A 61 2.77 -6.45 15.47
N GLY A 62 1.64 -6.11 14.84
CA GLY A 62 0.37 -5.80 15.53
C GLY A 62 0.24 -4.37 16.03
N GLU A 63 1.29 -3.56 16.01
CA GLU A 63 1.23 -2.15 16.42
C GLU A 63 0.92 -1.25 15.23
N VAL A 64 -0.06 -0.36 15.38
CA VAL A 64 -0.41 0.65 14.37
C VAL A 64 0.70 1.70 14.32
N ILE A 65 1.39 1.78 13.19
CA ILE A 65 2.48 2.75 12.99
C ILE A 65 2.08 3.90 12.05
N SER A 66 0.97 3.76 11.32
CA SER A 66 0.48 4.80 10.41
C SER A 66 -1.01 4.60 10.10
N LYS A 67 -1.73 5.71 9.97
CA LYS A 67 -3.11 5.79 9.46
C LYS A 67 -3.23 7.02 8.59
N VAL A 68 -3.58 6.84 7.31
CA VAL A 68 -3.74 7.95 6.38
C VAL A 68 -5.09 7.84 5.69
N GLU A 69 -5.91 8.89 5.79
CA GLU A 69 -7.17 8.99 5.06
C GLU A 69 -6.91 9.52 3.65
N SER A 70 -7.02 8.65 2.65
CA SER A 70 -6.86 9.01 1.25
C SER A 70 -7.41 7.91 0.34
N GLU A 71 -8.45 8.25 -0.41
CA GLU A 71 -8.98 7.37 -1.45
C GLU A 71 -7.93 7.04 -2.51
N LEU A 72 -7.13 8.03 -2.92
CA LEU A 72 -6.08 7.86 -3.90
C LEU A 72 -5.01 6.86 -3.42
N LEU A 73 -4.59 6.94 -2.15
CA LEU A 73 -3.68 5.96 -1.56
C LEU A 73 -4.26 4.56 -1.55
N CYS A 74 -5.50 4.42 -1.10
CA CYS A 74 -6.16 3.12 -1.03
C CYS A 74 -6.18 2.46 -2.41
N ARG A 75 -6.52 3.23 -3.45
CA ARG A 75 -6.52 2.75 -4.83
C ARG A 75 -5.12 2.44 -5.34
N ALA A 76 -4.13 3.28 -5.03
CA ALA A 76 -2.74 3.06 -5.41
C ALA A 76 -2.17 1.80 -4.77
N TYR A 77 -2.44 1.57 -3.49
CA TYR A 77 -2.03 0.37 -2.77
C TYR A 77 -2.63 -0.90 -3.41
N ILE A 78 -3.93 -0.91 -3.69
CA ILE A 78 -4.56 -2.04 -4.37
C ILE A 78 -3.95 -2.24 -5.77
N ASN A 79 -3.70 -1.16 -6.51
CA ASN A 79 -3.08 -1.23 -7.83
C ASN A 79 -1.63 -1.74 -7.79
N LEU A 80 -0.89 -1.49 -6.71
CA LEU A 80 0.47 -2.01 -6.55
C LEU A 80 0.49 -3.54 -6.55
N TYR A 81 -0.51 -4.18 -5.91
CA TYR A 81 -0.56 -5.64 -5.78
C TYR A 81 -1.46 -6.36 -6.78
N LEU A 82 -2.56 -5.73 -7.19
CA LEU A 82 -3.56 -6.32 -8.10
C LEU A 82 -3.62 -5.60 -9.45
N GLY A 83 -2.74 -4.63 -9.70
CA GLY A 83 -2.54 -4.03 -11.02
C GLY A 83 -1.67 -4.91 -11.92
N ASP A 84 -0.95 -4.29 -12.85
CA ASP A 84 -0.13 -5.02 -13.83
C ASP A 84 1.16 -5.70 -13.31
N PRO A 85 1.83 -5.26 -12.22
CA PRO A 85 3.16 -5.79 -11.90
C PRO A 85 3.17 -7.19 -11.28
N LEU A 86 2.04 -7.68 -10.74
CA LEU A 86 1.95 -8.95 -10.00
C LEU A 86 0.89 -9.89 -10.61
N LYS A 87 1.12 -10.32 -11.85
CA LYS A 87 0.16 -11.12 -12.64
C LYS A 87 -0.29 -12.41 -11.94
N ASP A 88 0.64 -13.20 -11.39
CA ASP A 88 0.29 -14.48 -10.76
C ASP A 88 -0.60 -14.31 -9.51
N ALA A 89 -0.28 -13.31 -8.68
CA ALA A 89 -1.06 -13.02 -7.48
C ALA A 89 -2.45 -12.49 -7.85
N LYS A 90 -2.53 -11.60 -8.85
CA LYS A 90 -3.77 -11.08 -9.39
C LYS A 90 -4.65 -12.19 -9.97
N ASP A 91 -4.09 -13.12 -10.72
CA ASP A 91 -4.84 -14.23 -11.33
C ASP A 91 -5.37 -15.20 -10.28
N LYS A 92 -4.55 -15.55 -9.28
CA LYS A 92 -4.99 -16.37 -8.14
C LYS A 92 -6.08 -15.69 -7.34
N PHE A 93 -5.92 -14.41 -7.06
CA PHE A 93 -6.92 -13.60 -6.37
C PHE A 93 -8.24 -13.57 -7.16
N GLY A 94 -8.18 -13.29 -8.47
CA GLY A 94 -9.35 -13.25 -9.35
C GLY A 94 -10.10 -14.59 -9.42
N LYS A 95 -9.37 -15.71 -9.58
CA LYS A 95 -9.97 -17.06 -9.57
C LYS A 95 -10.64 -17.37 -8.24
N SER A 96 -9.99 -17.04 -7.12
CA SER A 96 -10.54 -17.26 -5.78
C SER A 96 -11.79 -16.43 -5.55
N LEU A 97 -11.78 -15.15 -5.94
CA LEU A 97 -12.93 -14.26 -5.82
C LEU A 97 -14.11 -14.73 -6.67
N ALA A 98 -13.86 -15.17 -7.90
CA ALA A 98 -14.89 -15.71 -8.79
C ALA A 98 -15.55 -16.97 -8.20
N SER A 99 -14.80 -17.80 -7.45
CA SER A 99 -15.33 -19.01 -6.82
C SER A 99 -16.22 -18.77 -5.60
N LEU A 100 -16.34 -17.52 -5.13
CA LEU A 100 -17.22 -17.15 -4.01
C LEU A 100 -18.67 -16.88 -4.44
N PHE A 101 -18.96 -16.89 -5.75
CA PHE A 101 -20.27 -16.68 -6.35
C PHE A 101 -20.67 -17.91 -7.17
#